data_AF-A0A939NSS9-F1
#
_entry.id   AF-A0A939NSS9-F1
#
_cell.length_a   1.000
_cell.length_b   1.000
_cell.length_c   1.000
_cell.angle_alpha   90.00
_cell.angle_beta   90.00
_cell.angle_gamma   90.00
#
_symmetry.space_group_name_H-M   'P 1'
#
loop_
_entity.id
_entity.type
_entity.pdbx_description
1 polymer ?
#
loop_
_entity_poly.entity_id
_entity_poly.type
_entity_poly.pdbx_seq_one_letter_code
_entity_poly.pdbx_strand_id
1 'polypeptide(L)'
;MWGIGRQTQIKLASQGIATAAQLRDMPRTLARQLGTVVLERTVAELQGIRCLEIEDIAPQRKGMAVTRSAGAPMRDLEAVMQALTAHASRAAEKLRLHGLVAGQITAFFTQTVFQKRRAALGIKNRKAEAHDE
;
A
#
# COMPACT_ATOMS: atom_id res chain seq x y z
N MET A 1 -12.66 11.82 2.18
CA MET A 1 -13.37 10.73 1.47
C MET A 1 -12.46 9.52 1.44
N TRP A 2 -12.96 8.35 1.84
CA TRP A 2 -12.18 7.12 1.80
C TRP A 2 -11.90 6.72 0.34
N GLY A 3 -10.72 6.15 0.05
CA GLY A 3 -10.29 5.84 -1.32
C GLY A 3 -9.60 6.98 -2.09
N ILE A 4 -9.66 8.23 -1.60
CA ILE A 4 -8.92 9.37 -2.18
C ILE A 4 -7.61 9.58 -1.43
N GLY A 5 -6.51 9.07 -1.99
CA GLY A 5 -5.15 9.28 -1.48
C GLY A 5 -4.43 10.45 -2.15
N ARG A 6 -3.20 10.75 -1.68
CA ARG A 6 -2.36 11.87 -2.16
C ARG A 6 -2.21 11.91 -3.69
N GLN A 7 -1.94 10.78 -4.33
CA GLN A 7 -1.73 10.72 -5.78
C GLN A 7 -3.03 11.04 -6.54
N THR A 8 -4.16 10.49 -6.08
CA THR A 8 -5.47 10.79 -6.65
C THR A 8 -5.84 12.26 -6.48
N GLN A 9 -5.56 12.84 -5.30
CA GLN A 9 -5.78 14.26 -5.03
C GLN A 9 -5.00 15.16 -5.98
N ILE A 10 -3.72 14.86 -6.25
CA ILE A 10 -2.90 15.65 -7.20
C ILE A 10 -3.53 15.62 -8.60
N LYS A 11 -3.99 14.45 -9.06
CA LYS A 11 -4.67 14.33 -10.35
C LYS A 11 -5.98 15.13 -10.38
N LEU A 12 -6.80 15.04 -9.34
CA LEU A 12 -8.05 15.80 -9.25
C LEU A 12 -7.81 17.31 -9.22
N ALA A 13 -6.80 17.77 -8.47
CA ALA A 13 -6.42 19.17 -8.42
C ALA A 13 -5.97 19.69 -9.80
N SER A 14 -5.28 18.88 -10.60
CA SER A 14 -4.91 19.24 -11.98
C SER A 14 -6.12 19.45 -12.91
N GLN A 15 -7.30 18.95 -12.52
CA GLN A 15 -8.58 19.11 -13.22
C GLN A 15 -9.47 20.17 -12.55
N GLY A 16 -8.93 20.96 -11.60
CA GLY A 16 -9.67 21.99 -10.89
C GLY A 16 -10.62 21.47 -9.80
N ILE A 17 -10.53 20.19 -9.42
CA ILE A 17 -11.38 19.59 -8.39
C ILE A 17 -10.69 19.63 -7.04
N ALA A 18 -11.23 20.43 -6.14
CA ALA A 18 -10.75 20.61 -4.77
C ALA A 18 -11.80 20.21 -3.71
N THR A 19 -13.08 20.13 -4.07
CA THR A 19 -14.16 19.84 -3.12
C THR A 19 -14.91 18.54 -3.45
N ALA A 20 -15.57 17.97 -2.44
CA ALA A 20 -16.42 16.80 -2.62
C ALA A 20 -17.62 17.06 -3.54
N ALA A 21 -18.17 18.28 -3.51
CA ALA A 21 -19.25 18.70 -4.42
C ALA A 21 -18.78 18.70 -5.88
N GLN A 22 -17.61 19.27 -6.15
CA GLN A 22 -17.01 19.24 -7.49
C GLN A 22 -16.71 17.81 -7.96
N LEU A 23 -16.26 16.94 -7.05
CA LEU A 23 -16.04 15.53 -7.36
C LEU A 23 -17.36 14.80 -7.69
N ARG A 24 -18.42 15.07 -6.93
CA ARG A 24 -19.77 14.52 -7.18
C ARG A 24 -20.29 14.93 -8.55
N ASP A 25 -20.04 16.17 -8.96
CA ASP A 25 -20.58 16.73 -10.22
C ASP A 25 -19.74 16.30 -11.44
N MET A 26 -18.63 15.60 -11.24
CA MET A 26 -17.78 15.06 -12.29
C MET A 26 -18.44 13.90 -13.05
N PRO A 27 -18.30 13.82 -14.39
CA PRO A 27 -18.73 12.65 -15.15
C PRO A 27 -17.98 11.38 -14.71
N ARG A 28 -18.71 10.28 -14.49
CA ARG A 28 -18.13 9.00 -14.06
C ARG A 28 -17.09 8.44 -15.02
N THR A 29 -17.30 8.63 -16.32
CA THR A 29 -16.35 8.24 -17.37
C THR A 29 -15.00 8.95 -17.20
N LEU A 30 -15.02 10.24 -16.86
CA LEU A 30 -13.82 11.02 -16.58
C LEU A 30 -13.16 10.58 -15.26
N ALA A 31 -13.96 10.29 -14.23
CA ALA A 31 -13.46 9.73 -12.98
C ALA A 31 -12.73 8.38 -13.18
N ARG A 32 -13.27 7.51 -14.04
CA ARG A 32 -12.64 6.25 -14.43
C ARG A 32 -11.32 6.45 -15.17
N GLN A 33 -11.25 7.45 -16.06
CA GLN A 33 -10.04 7.77 -16.83
C GLN A 33 -8.92 8.35 -15.96
N LEU A 34 -9.24 9.25 -15.03
CA LEU A 34 -8.25 9.88 -14.14
C LEU A 34 -7.74 8.92 -13.07
N GLY A 35 -8.64 8.08 -12.55
CA GLY A 35 -8.38 7.14 -11.48
C GLY A 35 -8.43 5.69 -11.93
N THR A 36 -9.23 4.92 -11.21
CA THR A 36 -9.52 3.51 -11.46
C THR A 36 -11.01 3.29 -11.19
N VAL A 37 -11.47 2.03 -11.16
CA VAL A 37 -12.87 1.69 -10.79
C VAL A 37 -13.24 2.28 -9.42
N VAL A 38 -12.24 2.45 -8.55
CA VAL A 38 -12.44 2.97 -7.20
C VAL A 38 -12.91 4.42 -7.27
N LEU A 39 -12.27 5.26 -8.09
CA LEU A 39 -12.65 6.67 -8.19
C LEU A 39 -14.03 6.84 -8.84
N GLU A 40 -14.32 6.04 -9.86
CA GLU A 40 -15.64 5.99 -10.49
C GLU A 40 -16.75 5.61 -9.49
N ARG A 41 -16.52 4.56 -8.68
CA ARG A 41 -17.44 4.13 -7.63
C ARG A 41 -17.62 5.21 -6.56
N THR A 42 -16.55 5.88 -6.15
CA THR A 42 -16.64 7.01 -5.21
C THR A 42 -17.53 8.13 -5.77
N VAL A 43 -17.39 8.49 -7.04
CA VAL A 43 -18.27 9.51 -7.67
C VAL A 43 -19.72 9.03 -7.72
N ALA A 44 -19.96 7.77 -8.09
CA ALA A 44 -21.29 7.19 -8.12
C ALA A 44 -21.95 7.16 -6.73
N GLU A 45 -21.20 6.83 -5.68
CA GLU A 45 -21.67 6.90 -4.28
C GLU A 45 -22.03 8.31 -3.85
N LEU A 46 -21.22 9.31 -4.21
CA LEU A 46 -21.53 10.72 -3.92
C LEU A 46 -22.79 11.20 -4.66
N GLN A 47 -23.12 10.57 -5.79
CA GLN A 47 -24.35 10.80 -6.55
C GLN A 47 -25.52 9.95 -6.05
N GLY A 48 -25.37 9.28 -4.91
CA GLY A 48 -26.43 8.50 -4.26
C GLY A 48 -26.56 7.05 -4.75
N ILE A 49 -25.65 6.56 -5.60
CA ILE A 49 -25.66 5.17 -6.05
C ILE A 49 -24.82 4.32 -5.11
N ARG A 50 -25.46 3.42 -4.38
CA ARG A 50 -24.78 2.41 -3.56
C ARG A 50 -23.90 1.52 -4.46
N CYS A 51 -22.58 1.56 -4.27
CA CYS A 51 -21.62 0.80 -5.08
C CYS A 51 -20.92 -0.33 -4.33
N LEU A 52 -20.89 -0.30 -3.01
CA LEU A 52 -20.34 -1.34 -2.15
C LEU A 52 -21.44 -1.90 -1.26
N GLU A 53 -21.58 -3.22 -1.26
CA GLU A 53 -22.36 -3.91 -0.24
C GLU A 53 -21.51 -4.09 1.01
N ILE A 54 -22.16 -4.03 2.16
CA ILE A 54 -21.52 -4.37 3.43
C ILE A 54 -21.52 -5.90 3.50
N GLU A 55 -20.35 -6.51 3.37
CA GLU A 55 -20.18 -7.95 3.54
C GLU A 55 -20.10 -8.28 5.04
N ASP A 56 -21.05 -9.08 5.54
CA ASP A 56 -21.04 -9.53 6.94
C ASP A 56 -19.95 -10.58 7.22
N ILE A 57 -19.49 -11.27 6.18
CA ILE A 57 -18.48 -12.33 6.27
C ILE A 57 -17.28 -11.91 5.44
N ALA A 58 -16.12 -11.80 6.09
CA ALA A 58 -14.87 -11.48 5.39
C ALA A 58 -14.56 -12.56 4.32
N PRO A 59 -14.24 -12.17 3.09
CA PRO A 59 -13.97 -13.13 2.02
C PRO A 59 -12.70 -13.94 2.32
N GLN A 60 -12.64 -15.14 1.74
CA GLN A 60 -11.46 -16.00 1.87
C GLN A 60 -10.20 -15.25 1.41
N ARG A 61 -9.13 -15.36 2.19
CA ARG A 61 -7.85 -14.70 1.90
C ARG A 61 -7.30 -15.19 0.56
N LYS A 62 -7.18 -14.27 -0.41
CA LYS A 62 -6.64 -14.55 -1.75
C LYS A 62 -5.12 -14.61 -1.80
N GLY A 63 -4.44 -14.26 -0.72
CA GLY A 63 -2.99 -14.27 -0.63
C GLY A 63 -2.50 -13.96 0.78
N MET A 64 -1.21 -14.19 1.01
CA MET A 64 -0.55 -13.94 2.28
C MET A 64 0.85 -13.42 2.04
N ALA A 65 1.24 -12.40 2.80
CA ALA A 65 2.59 -11.86 2.76
C ALA A 65 3.16 -11.76 4.18
N VAL A 66 4.46 -12.04 4.29
CA VAL A 66 5.26 -11.71 5.47
C VAL A 66 6.32 -10.72 5.01
N THR A 67 6.21 -9.49 5.48
CA THR A 67 7.08 -8.39 5.06
C THR A 67 7.59 -7.67 6.30
N ARG A 68 8.86 -7.28 6.29
CA ARG A 68 9.45 -6.46 7.35
C ARG A 68 10.49 -5.53 6.74
N SER A 69 10.51 -4.28 7.22
CA SER A 69 11.64 -3.38 6.96
C SER A 69 12.82 -3.75 7.85
N ALA A 70 14.01 -3.90 7.27
CA ALA A 70 15.23 -4.12 8.03
C ALA A 70 15.63 -2.85 8.80
N GLY A 71 16.19 -3.02 10.01
CA GLY A 71 16.68 -1.90 10.82
C GLY A 71 17.92 -1.21 10.20
N ALA A 72 18.70 -1.97 9.44
CA ALA A 72 19.84 -1.48 8.65
C ALA A 72 19.83 -2.13 7.25
N PRO A 73 20.45 -1.50 6.24
CA PRO A 73 20.59 -2.10 4.92
C PRO A 73 21.39 -3.41 4.96
N MET A 74 20.85 -4.46 4.36
CA MET A 74 21.57 -5.73 4.12
C MET A 74 22.53 -5.53 2.95
N ARG A 75 23.82 -5.89 3.14
CA ARG A 75 24.88 -5.61 2.15
C ARG A 75 25.50 -6.87 1.54
N ASP A 76 25.28 -8.01 2.14
CA ASP A 76 25.79 -9.30 1.70
C ASP A 76 24.63 -10.27 1.42
N LEU A 77 24.93 -11.31 0.64
CA LEU A 77 23.95 -12.32 0.24
C LEU A 77 23.47 -13.16 1.43
N GLU A 78 24.34 -13.40 2.42
CA GLU A 78 24.01 -14.24 3.57
C GLU A 78 22.90 -13.61 4.40
N ALA A 79 23.00 -12.32 4.73
CA ALA A 79 21.99 -11.58 5.44
C ALA A 79 20.64 -11.58 4.71
N VAL A 80 20.66 -11.46 3.37
CA VAL A 80 19.44 -11.54 2.55
C VAL A 80 18.83 -12.94 2.59
N MET A 81 19.64 -13.99 2.47
CA MET A 81 19.19 -15.39 2.52
C MET A 81 18.62 -15.76 3.89
N GLN A 82 19.23 -15.29 4.98
CA GLN A 82 18.71 -15.45 6.34
C GLN A 82 17.33 -14.79 6.50
N ALA A 83 17.20 -13.55 6.04
CA ALA A 83 15.92 -12.83 6.09
C ALA A 83 14.83 -13.52 5.24
N LEU A 84 15.18 -13.97 4.03
CA LEU A 84 14.28 -14.70 3.16
C LEU A 84 13.81 -16.00 3.80
N THR A 85 14.73 -16.79 4.37
CA THR A 85 14.42 -18.05 5.06
C THR A 85 13.49 -17.81 6.24
N ALA A 86 13.75 -16.79 7.05
CA ALA A 86 12.88 -16.42 8.17
C ALA A 86 11.48 -16.00 7.69
N HIS A 87 11.37 -15.22 6.61
CA HIS A 87 10.09 -14.81 6.05
C HIS A 87 9.30 -15.98 5.46
N ALA A 88 9.96 -16.87 4.71
CA ALA A 88 9.36 -18.07 4.14
C ALA A 88 8.83 -19.00 5.23
N SER A 89 9.63 -19.27 6.27
CA SER A 89 9.21 -20.10 7.42
C SER A 89 7.99 -19.52 8.13
N ARG A 90 7.97 -18.20 8.37
CA ARG A 90 6.81 -17.52 9.00
C ARG A 90 5.58 -17.50 8.09
N ALA A 91 5.75 -17.39 6.78
CA ALA A 91 4.65 -17.49 5.83
C ALA A 91 4.05 -18.91 5.84
N ALA A 92 4.89 -19.94 5.86
CA ALA A 92 4.46 -21.33 5.95
C ALA A 92 3.71 -21.63 7.26
N GLU A 93 4.20 -21.14 8.40
CA GLU A 93 3.53 -21.24 9.70
C GLU A 93 2.11 -20.63 9.64
N LYS A 94 1.99 -19.41 9.11
CA LYS A 94 0.70 -18.73 8.97
C LYS A 94 -0.24 -19.44 7.99
N LEU A 95 0.28 -20.01 6.90
CA LEU A 95 -0.51 -20.82 5.96
C LEU A 95 -1.13 -22.02 6.67
N ARG A 96 -0.32 -22.78 7.41
CA ARG A 96 -0.79 -23.95 8.17
C ARG A 96 -1.82 -23.58 9.24
N LEU A 97 -1.58 -22.49 9.97
CA LEU A 97 -2.52 -21.98 10.99
C LEU A 97 -3.90 -21.64 10.40
N HIS A 98 -3.95 -21.21 9.14
CA HIS A 98 -5.20 -20.92 8.45
C HIS A 98 -5.72 -22.10 7.61
N GLY A 99 -5.08 -23.27 7.64
CA GLY A 99 -5.47 -24.43 6.82
C GLY A 99 -5.32 -24.18 5.31
N LEU A 100 -4.41 -23.29 4.91
CA LEU A 100 -4.22 -22.87 3.51
C LEU A 100 -2.95 -23.48 2.92
N VAL A 101 -2.92 -23.57 1.59
CA VAL A 101 -1.73 -23.95 0.79
C VAL A 101 -1.40 -22.83 -0.20
N ALA A 102 -0.13 -22.74 -0.60
CA ALA A 102 0.33 -21.76 -1.60
C ALA A 102 0.64 -22.47 -2.93
N GLY A 103 -0.01 -22.04 -4.01
CA GLY A 103 0.30 -22.49 -5.37
C GLY A 103 1.48 -21.74 -6.02
N GLN A 104 1.80 -20.55 -5.51
CA GLN A 104 2.92 -19.73 -5.98
C GLN A 104 3.55 -18.98 -4.79
N ILE A 105 4.87 -18.85 -4.79
CA ILE A 105 5.63 -18.03 -3.85
C ILE A 105 6.37 -16.95 -4.62
N THR A 106 6.25 -15.70 -4.17
CA THR A 106 6.97 -14.56 -4.74
C THR A 106 7.79 -13.91 -3.64
N ALA A 107 9.09 -13.71 -3.88
CA ALA A 107 9.97 -12.92 -3.02
C ALA A 107 10.27 -11.58 -3.69
N PHE A 108 10.34 -10.52 -2.90
CA PHE A 108 10.78 -9.20 -3.37
C PHE A 108 11.72 -8.57 -2.37
N PHE A 109 12.68 -7.80 -2.88
CA PHE A 109 13.63 -7.03 -2.09
C PHE A 109 13.63 -5.59 -2.60
N THR A 110 13.32 -4.66 -1.70
CA THR A 110 13.29 -3.24 -2.04
C THR A 110 14.51 -2.56 -1.45
N GLN A 111 15.39 -2.07 -2.32
CA GLN A 111 16.44 -1.15 -1.90
C GLN A 111 15.82 0.19 -1.54
N THR A 112 16.28 0.80 -0.46
CA THR A 112 15.82 2.13 -0.02
C THR A 112 16.26 3.21 -1.00
N VAL A 113 15.52 3.42 -2.09
CA VAL A 113 15.60 4.64 -2.91
C VAL A 113 15.18 5.88 -2.08
N PHE A 114 14.48 5.66 -0.96
CA PHE A 114 14.09 6.70 -0.01
C PHE A 114 15.29 7.41 0.64
N GLN A 115 16.47 6.79 0.67
CA GLN A 115 17.68 7.39 1.23
C GLN A 115 18.33 8.39 0.25
N LYS A 116 18.34 8.09 -1.06
CA LYS A 116 18.82 9.04 -2.09
C LYS A 116 17.99 10.32 -2.15
N ARG A 117 16.65 10.24 -1.98
CA ARG A 117 15.77 11.43 -1.97
C ARG A 117 15.85 12.23 -0.67
N ARG A 118 16.09 11.60 0.48
CA ARG A 118 16.22 12.30 1.77
C ARG A 118 17.54 13.03 1.95
N ALA A 119 18.65 12.46 1.47
CA ALA A 119 19.94 13.13 1.43
C ALA A 119 19.90 14.38 0.54
N ALA A 120 19.19 14.31 -0.59
CA ALA A 120 18.95 15.45 -1.49
C ALA A 120 18.02 16.53 -0.90
N LEU A 121 17.26 16.23 0.17
CA LEU A 121 16.30 17.15 0.82
C LEU A 121 16.78 17.64 2.20
N GLY A 122 17.98 17.29 2.65
CA GLY A 122 18.61 17.88 3.85
C GLY A 122 17.96 17.57 5.21
N ILE A 123 17.04 16.60 5.30
CA ILE A 123 16.31 16.32 6.55
C ILE A 123 17.11 15.33 7.43
N LYS A 124 17.86 15.87 8.42
CA LYS A 124 18.54 15.09 9.48
C LYS A 124 17.51 14.40 10.40
N ASN A 125 17.75 13.12 10.71
CA ASN A 125 16.93 12.37 11.68
C ASN A 125 17.40 12.66 13.11
N ARG A 126 16.49 13.12 13.97
CA ARG A 126 16.74 13.49 15.38
C ARG A 126 16.57 12.30 16.36
N LYS A 127 16.73 11.05 15.90
CA LYS A 127 16.45 9.83 16.70
C LYS A 127 17.48 8.72 16.49
N ALA A 128 18.76 9.02 16.70
CA ALA A 128 19.82 8.00 16.73
C ALA A 128 20.85 8.23 17.85
N GLU A 129 20.55 9.08 18.83
CA GLU A 129 21.39 9.32 20.02
C GLU A 129 20.51 9.21 21.26
N ALA A 130 20.16 7.99 21.64
CA ALA A 130 19.60 7.65 22.96
C ALA A 130 19.55 6.12 23.06
N HIS A 131 20.71 5.46 23.02
CA HIS A 131 20.98 4.15 23.59
C HIS A 131 22.47 3.83 23.36
N ASP A 132 23.32 4.61 24.02
CA ASP A 132 24.65 4.18 24.46
C ASP A 132 25.10 5.19 25.53
N GLU A 133 24.64 4.95 26.75
CA GLU A 133 25.25 5.24 28.05
C GLU A 133 24.41 4.59 29.16
#